data_AF-A0A917I905-F1
#
_entry.id   AF-A0A917I905-F1
#
_cell.length_a   1.000
_cell.length_b   1.000
_cell.length_c   1.000
_cell.angle_alpha   90.00
_cell.angle_beta   90.00
_cell.angle_gamma   90.00
#
_symmetry.space_group_name_H-M   'P 1'
#
loop_
_entity.id
_entity.type
_entity.pdbx_description
1 polymer ?
#
loop_
_entity_poly.entity_id
_entity_poly.type
_entity_poly.pdbx_seq_one_letter_code
_entity_poly.pdbx_strand_id
1 'polypeptide(L)'
;MFLELITVGEGAAIEPQMPGRFSFGAFVRDSLAQGHGLAMLVLESVDATGDHAAFAASGIGGFEPFFFERQARRPDGSEARVAFSLAFARDVLAPAAGFFVCQQHEPQNFWNSAFQQHSNGALAVEAVTMLAENPSAHAEFLYKFTGEHDLVSNSAGIIVHLPRGRIEVVSGAALAFHTGVRLPEEPARLVGFTVAVKSLDAIAERVRAAGIAHSVVGTSIVIPPEAAFGTVVSFVERAV
;
A
#
# COMPACT_ATOMS: atom_id res chain seq x y z
N MET A 1 5.19 7.55 5.77
CA MET A 1 4.24 6.74 4.96
C MET A 1 2.83 7.15 5.34
N PHE A 2 1.90 7.15 4.40
CA PHE A 2 0.49 7.49 4.64
C PHE A 2 -0.41 6.48 3.94
N LEU A 3 -1.70 6.46 4.30
CA LEU A 3 -2.74 5.69 3.63
C LEU A 3 -3.59 6.67 2.83
N GLU A 4 -3.76 6.42 1.54
CA GLU A 4 -4.64 7.20 0.68
C GLU A 4 -5.99 6.50 0.54
N LEU A 5 -7.04 7.10 1.10
CA LEU A 5 -8.41 6.67 0.81
C LEU A 5 -8.80 7.24 -0.55
N ILE A 6 -9.14 6.35 -1.47
CA ILE A 6 -9.44 6.73 -2.85
C ILE A 6 -10.78 6.14 -3.29
N THR A 7 -11.50 6.89 -4.10
CA THR A 7 -12.74 6.46 -4.76
C THR A 7 -12.90 7.15 -6.11
N VAL A 8 -13.89 6.73 -6.89
CA VAL A 8 -14.29 7.40 -8.14
C VAL A 8 -15.41 8.39 -7.85
N GLY A 9 -15.19 9.66 -8.18
CA GLY A 9 -16.22 10.70 -8.07
C GLY A 9 -17.36 10.51 -9.07
N GLU A 10 -18.55 11.00 -8.73
CA GLU A 10 -19.70 11.00 -9.64
C GLU A 10 -19.37 11.80 -10.92
N GLY A 11 -19.67 11.23 -12.09
CA GLY A 11 -19.39 11.86 -13.38
C GLY A 11 -17.91 12.03 -13.71
N ALA A 12 -17.00 11.36 -12.98
CA ALA A 12 -15.57 11.47 -13.21
C ALA A 12 -15.20 11.09 -14.65
N ALA A 13 -14.47 11.98 -15.33
CA ALA A 13 -13.86 11.70 -16.62
C ALA A 13 -12.67 10.76 -16.40
N ILE A 14 -12.90 9.45 -16.56
CA ILE A 14 -11.86 8.43 -16.45
C ILE A 14 -11.34 8.08 -17.84
N GLU A 15 -10.05 8.34 -18.07
CA GLU A 15 -9.39 7.87 -19.29
C GLU A 15 -9.38 6.33 -19.33
N PRO A 16 -9.65 5.69 -20.48
CA PRO A 16 -9.58 4.24 -20.61
C PRO A 16 -8.13 3.75 -20.48
N GLN A 17 -7.97 2.45 -20.17
CA GLN A 17 -6.66 1.80 -20.28
C GLN A 17 -6.19 1.82 -21.74
N MET A 18 -4.92 2.13 -21.97
CA MET A 18 -4.32 2.16 -23.31
C MET A 18 -2.96 1.45 -23.32
N PRO A 19 -2.53 0.85 -24.45
CA PRO A 19 -1.19 0.30 -24.57
C PRO A 19 -0.14 1.36 -24.21
N GLY A 20 0.79 1.01 -23.31
CA GLY A 20 1.85 1.92 -22.87
C GLY A 20 1.41 3.05 -21.92
N ARG A 21 0.15 3.08 -21.46
CA ARG A 21 -0.34 4.08 -20.50
C ARG A 21 -1.11 3.42 -19.36
N PHE A 22 -0.68 3.66 -18.12
CA PHE A 22 -1.40 3.20 -16.94
C PHE A 22 -2.51 4.20 -16.61
N SER A 23 -3.78 3.81 -16.80
CA SER A 23 -4.89 4.65 -16.35
C SER A 23 -5.19 4.40 -14.88
N PHE A 24 -4.72 5.32 -14.02
CA PHE A 24 -4.93 5.29 -12.59
C PHE A 24 -6.42 5.30 -12.21
N GLY A 25 -7.21 6.16 -12.85
CA GLY A 25 -8.66 6.25 -12.62
C GLY A 25 -9.40 4.98 -13.06
N ALA A 26 -9.01 4.38 -14.20
CA ALA A 26 -9.61 3.13 -14.66
C ALA A 26 -9.24 1.98 -13.73
N PHE A 27 -7.98 1.91 -13.26
CA PHE A 27 -7.55 0.90 -12.30
C PHE A 27 -8.39 0.96 -11.02
N VAL A 28 -8.57 2.15 -10.42
CA VAL A 28 -9.41 2.32 -9.21
C VAL A 28 -10.86 1.92 -9.48
N ARG A 29 -11.46 2.34 -10.60
CA ARG A 29 -12.82 1.96 -10.98
C ARG A 29 -12.97 0.44 -11.09
N ASP A 30 -12.03 -0.20 -11.78
CA ASP A 30 -12.08 -1.64 -12.06
C ASP A 30 -11.83 -2.44 -10.77
N SER A 31 -10.96 -1.97 -9.87
CA SER A 31 -10.80 -2.54 -8.53
C SER A 31 -12.09 -2.42 -7.72
N LEU A 32 -12.74 -1.25 -7.69
CA LEU A 32 -14.00 -1.04 -6.95
C LEU A 32 -15.14 -1.92 -7.48
N ALA A 33 -15.16 -2.23 -8.77
CA ALA A 33 -16.11 -3.16 -9.36
C ALA A 33 -15.96 -4.60 -8.82
N GLN A 34 -14.77 -4.96 -8.31
CA GLN A 34 -14.52 -6.24 -7.64
C GLN A 34 -14.75 -6.19 -6.11
N GLY A 35 -14.89 -4.99 -5.55
CA GLY A 35 -15.11 -4.75 -4.12
C GLY A 35 -14.15 -3.70 -3.54
N HIS A 36 -14.38 -3.33 -2.28
CA HIS A 36 -13.43 -2.51 -1.54
C HIS A 36 -12.18 -3.33 -1.19
N GLY A 37 -11.03 -2.66 -1.06
CA GLY A 37 -9.78 -3.28 -0.61
C GLY A 37 -8.57 -2.38 -0.82
N LEU A 38 -7.39 -2.91 -0.51
CA LEU A 38 -6.12 -2.25 -0.78
C LEU A 38 -5.74 -2.45 -2.25
N ALA A 39 -5.87 -1.39 -3.06
CA ALA A 39 -5.73 -1.51 -4.51
C ALA A 39 -4.28 -1.35 -5.01
N MET A 40 -3.51 -0.45 -4.40
CA MET A 40 -2.20 -0.04 -4.92
C MET A 40 -1.16 0.14 -3.82
N LEU A 41 0.10 -0.11 -4.17
CA LEU A 41 1.27 0.16 -3.35
C LEU A 41 2.16 1.20 -4.05
N VAL A 42 2.50 2.25 -3.30
CA VAL A 42 3.40 3.30 -3.75
C VAL A 42 4.69 3.32 -2.93
N LEU A 43 5.83 3.41 -3.60
CA LEU A 43 7.12 3.69 -2.97
C LEU A 43 7.57 5.12 -3.25
N GLU A 44 8.43 5.66 -2.38
CA GLU A 44 9.04 6.97 -2.63
C GLU A 44 10.14 6.85 -3.68
N SER A 45 10.22 7.85 -4.55
CA SER A 45 11.32 8.01 -5.51
C SER A 45 11.99 9.37 -5.34
N VAL A 46 13.30 9.40 -5.62
CA VAL A 46 14.07 10.63 -5.78
C VAL A 46 14.35 10.98 -7.26
N ASP A 47 14.06 10.06 -8.17
CA ASP A 47 14.23 10.20 -9.62
C ASP A 47 13.24 9.28 -10.38
N ALA A 48 12.01 9.75 -10.56
CA ALA A 48 10.98 8.97 -11.24
C ALA A 48 11.31 8.70 -12.72
N THR A 49 12.19 9.51 -13.33
CA THR A 49 12.62 9.30 -14.72
C THR A 49 13.59 8.12 -14.79
N GLY A 50 14.56 8.06 -13.87
CA GLY A 50 15.45 6.93 -13.70
C GLY A 50 14.69 5.63 -13.42
N ASP A 51 13.72 5.68 -12.50
CA ASP A 51 12.90 4.51 -12.16
C ASP A 51 12.07 4.02 -13.36
N HIS A 52 11.45 4.93 -14.12
CA HIS A 52 10.73 4.59 -15.35
C HIS A 52 11.64 3.85 -16.34
N ALA A 53 12.86 4.35 -16.57
CA ALA A 53 13.81 3.72 -17.48
C ALA A 53 14.24 2.33 -16.97
N ALA A 54 14.50 2.20 -15.66
CA ALA A 54 14.84 0.92 -15.04
C ALA A 54 13.70 -0.11 -15.12
N PHE A 55 12.46 0.31 -14.87
CA PHE A 55 11.28 -0.54 -14.98
C PHE A 55 11.04 -0.99 -16.43
N ALA A 56 11.22 -0.09 -17.41
CA ALA A 56 11.12 -0.43 -18.82
C ALA A 56 12.21 -1.44 -19.24
N ALA A 57 13.47 -1.21 -18.85
CA ALA A 57 14.58 -2.08 -19.18
C ALA A 57 14.46 -3.48 -18.54
N SER A 58 13.85 -3.58 -17.37
CA SER A 58 13.68 -4.83 -16.61
C SER A 58 12.38 -5.59 -16.92
N GLY A 59 11.53 -5.03 -17.78
CA GLY A 59 10.30 -5.66 -18.28
C GLY A 59 9.08 -5.55 -17.36
N ILE A 60 9.17 -4.80 -16.25
CA ILE A 60 8.03 -4.58 -15.34
C ILE A 60 7.32 -3.24 -15.58
N GLY A 61 7.91 -2.36 -16.40
CA GLY A 61 7.36 -1.04 -16.74
C GLY A 61 6.82 -0.97 -18.17
N GLY A 62 7.17 0.12 -18.87
CA GLY A 62 6.68 0.41 -20.22
C GLY A 62 5.43 1.30 -20.25
N PHE A 63 5.08 1.91 -19.12
CA PHE A 63 4.04 2.93 -19.03
C PHE A 63 4.64 4.32 -19.08
N GLU A 64 3.98 5.24 -19.78
CA GLU A 64 4.34 6.67 -19.74
C GLU A 64 4.35 7.19 -18.28
N PRO A 65 5.39 7.96 -17.88
CA PRO A 65 5.38 8.66 -16.61
C PRO A 65 4.20 9.62 -16.50
N PHE A 66 3.68 9.80 -15.29
CA PHE A 66 2.54 10.68 -15.05
C PHE A 66 2.92 11.83 -14.11
N PHE A 67 2.92 13.06 -14.64
CA PHE A 67 3.14 14.27 -13.86
C PHE A 67 1.80 14.93 -13.53
N PHE A 68 1.64 15.38 -12.29
CA PHE A 68 0.50 16.20 -11.90
C PHE A 68 0.84 17.14 -10.74
N GLU A 69 0.10 18.23 -10.65
CA GLU A 69 0.23 19.22 -9.59
C GLU A 69 -1.12 19.81 -9.20
N ARG A 70 -1.21 20.35 -7.99
CA ARG A 70 -2.39 21.07 -7.50
C ARG A 70 -2.02 22.08 -6.43
N GLN A 71 -2.92 23.03 -6.19
CA GLN A 71 -2.89 23.82 -4.97
C GLN A 71 -3.46 22.99 -3.82
N ALA A 72 -2.67 22.82 -2.77
CA ALA A 72 -3.04 22.23 -1.49
C ALA A 72 -3.25 23.34 -0.45
N ARG A 73 -4.04 23.04 0.57
CA ARG A 73 -4.27 23.95 1.70
C ARG A 73 -3.49 23.48 2.93
N ARG A 74 -2.66 24.34 3.50
CA ARG A 74 -1.96 24.10 4.77
C ARG A 74 -2.92 24.17 5.95
N PRO A 75 -2.54 23.63 7.14
CA PRO A 75 -3.37 23.73 8.34
C PRO A 75 -3.73 25.16 8.76
N ASP A 76 -2.86 26.13 8.46
CA ASP A 76 -3.11 27.56 8.72
C ASP A 76 -4.05 28.21 7.69
N GLY A 77 -4.52 27.46 6.70
CA GLY A 77 -5.42 27.92 5.63
C GLY A 77 -4.71 28.48 4.40
N SER A 78 -3.39 28.65 4.41
CA SER A 78 -2.61 29.14 3.26
C SER A 78 -2.54 28.12 2.12
N GLU A 79 -2.36 28.61 0.89
CA GLU A 79 -2.18 27.77 -0.30
C GLU A 79 -0.70 27.38 -0.49
N ALA A 80 -0.50 26.16 -0.97
CA ALA A 80 0.80 25.59 -1.27
C ALA A 80 0.71 24.78 -2.56
N ARG A 81 1.66 24.95 -3.48
CA ARG A 81 1.79 24.01 -4.59
C ARG A 81 2.29 22.67 -4.06
N VAL A 82 1.76 21.59 -4.62
CA VAL A 82 2.30 20.23 -4.51
C VAL A 82 2.35 19.63 -5.91
N ALA A 83 3.45 18.97 -6.23
CA ALA A 83 3.71 18.41 -7.55
C ALA A 83 4.40 17.06 -7.44
N PHE A 84 4.04 16.15 -8.34
CA PHE A 84 4.45 14.74 -8.29
C PHE A 84 4.76 14.20 -9.68
N SER A 85 5.73 13.30 -9.76
CA SER A 85 5.95 12.43 -10.92
C SER A 85 5.82 10.97 -10.52
N LEU A 86 5.03 10.21 -11.26
CA LEU A 86 4.82 8.78 -11.04
C LEU A 86 5.49 7.96 -12.14
N ALA A 87 6.11 6.84 -11.76
CA ALA A 87 6.51 5.79 -12.69
C ALA A 87 5.86 4.47 -12.27
N PHE A 88 5.12 3.86 -13.20
CA PHE A 88 4.32 2.67 -12.93
C PHE A 88 5.09 1.39 -13.23
N ALA A 89 4.79 0.36 -12.45
CA ALA A 89 5.26 -1.00 -12.62
C ALA A 89 4.06 -1.97 -12.58
N ARG A 90 4.23 -3.15 -13.16
CA ARG A 90 3.23 -4.20 -13.18
C ARG A 90 3.88 -5.53 -12.86
N ASP A 91 3.32 -6.20 -11.86
CA ASP A 91 3.49 -7.63 -11.69
C ASP A 91 2.44 -8.36 -12.52
N VAL A 92 2.89 -9.14 -13.51
CA VAL A 92 1.97 -9.90 -14.37
C VAL A 92 1.25 -11.03 -13.61
N LEU A 93 1.81 -11.47 -12.48
CA LEU A 93 1.23 -12.50 -11.63
C LEU A 93 0.26 -11.93 -10.59
N ALA A 94 0.26 -10.62 -10.35
CA ALA A 94 -0.66 -9.93 -9.43
C ALA A 94 -1.42 -8.79 -10.14
N PRO A 95 -2.22 -9.07 -11.18
CA PRO A 95 -2.90 -8.03 -11.97
C PRO A 95 -3.94 -7.21 -11.18
N ALA A 96 -4.35 -7.70 -10.01
CA ALA A 96 -5.27 -7.00 -9.11
C ALA A 96 -4.57 -5.98 -8.19
N ALA A 97 -3.24 -5.85 -8.26
CA ALA A 97 -2.45 -4.90 -7.49
C ALA A 97 -1.73 -3.91 -8.41
N GLY A 98 -1.91 -2.60 -8.15
CA GLY A 98 -1.17 -1.56 -8.87
C GLY A 98 0.09 -1.16 -8.13
N PHE A 99 1.19 -0.97 -8.86
CA PHE A 99 2.48 -0.62 -8.29
C PHE A 99 3.05 0.61 -8.98
N PHE A 100 3.55 1.55 -8.21
CA PHE A 100 4.24 2.71 -8.75
C PHE A 100 5.20 3.31 -7.73
N VAL A 101 6.14 4.12 -8.22
CA VAL A 101 6.95 5.01 -7.39
C VAL A 101 6.47 6.44 -7.59
N CYS A 102 6.65 7.28 -6.56
CA CYS A 102 6.23 8.67 -6.56
C CYS A 102 7.38 9.57 -6.13
N GLN A 103 7.82 10.43 -7.04
CA GLN A 103 8.74 11.53 -6.74
C GLN A 103 7.94 12.77 -6.37
N GLN A 104 8.17 13.28 -5.17
CA GLN A 104 7.60 14.55 -4.71
C GLN A 104 8.56 15.69 -5.04
N HIS A 105 8.10 16.70 -5.78
CA HIS A 105 8.94 17.83 -6.17
C HIS A 105 8.97 18.96 -5.12
N GLU A 106 7.95 19.00 -4.24
CA GLU A 106 7.84 19.98 -3.16
C GLU A 106 7.51 19.29 -1.82
N PRO A 107 8.37 18.36 -1.33
CA PRO A 107 8.08 17.57 -0.12
C PRO A 107 7.85 18.43 1.12
N GLN A 108 8.47 19.61 1.21
CA GLN A 108 8.26 20.58 2.28
C GLN A 108 6.83 21.13 2.37
N ASN A 109 6.08 21.07 1.26
CA ASN A 109 4.68 21.50 1.19
C ASN A 109 3.72 20.34 1.45
N PHE A 110 4.17 19.10 1.26
CA PHE A 110 3.36 17.90 1.42
C PHE A 110 3.43 17.32 2.85
N TRP A 111 4.63 17.24 3.42
CA TRP A 111 4.83 16.63 4.74
C TRP A 111 4.56 17.64 5.85
N ASN A 112 3.56 17.33 6.68
CA ASN A 112 3.17 18.16 7.81
C ASN A 112 3.15 17.36 9.11
N SER A 113 3.89 17.80 10.13
CA SER A 113 3.96 17.13 11.44
C SER A 113 2.62 17.11 12.18
N ALA A 114 1.72 18.06 11.91
CA ALA A 114 0.37 18.05 12.46
C ALA A 114 -0.48 16.92 11.87
N PHE A 115 -0.23 16.50 10.62
CA PHE A 115 -0.93 15.39 9.97
C PHE A 115 -0.34 14.02 10.30
N GLN A 116 0.81 13.96 10.98
CA GLN A 116 1.47 12.72 11.41
C GLN A 116 1.17 12.37 12.87
N GLN A 117 0.39 13.20 13.57
CA GLN A 117 -0.03 12.95 14.94
C GLN A 117 -1.47 12.43 14.94
N HIS A 118 -1.64 11.19 15.38
CA HIS A 118 -2.93 10.52 15.36
C HIS A 118 -3.38 10.18 16.77
N SER A 119 -4.67 10.37 17.06
CA SER A 119 -5.26 10.06 18.37
C SER A 119 -5.16 8.57 18.71
N ASN A 120 -5.11 7.70 17.70
CA ASN A 120 -4.90 6.26 17.86
C ASN A 120 -3.45 5.87 18.20
N GLY A 121 -2.49 6.82 18.22
CA GLY A 121 -1.10 6.52 18.56
C GLY A 121 -0.33 5.74 17.49
N ALA A 122 -0.80 5.74 16.24
CA ALA A 122 -0.06 5.19 15.10
C ALA A 122 1.30 5.89 14.93
N LEU A 123 2.33 5.09 14.67
CA LEU A 123 3.72 5.51 14.53
C LEU A 123 4.23 5.35 13.10
N ALA A 124 3.87 4.23 12.46
CA ALA A 124 4.26 3.91 11.10
C ALA A 124 3.31 2.83 10.55
N VAL A 125 3.22 2.69 9.23
CA VAL A 125 2.83 1.39 8.68
C VAL A 125 4.10 0.54 8.62
N GLU A 126 4.02 -0.61 9.26
CA GLU A 126 5.13 -1.53 9.53
C GLU A 126 5.33 -2.47 8.33
N ALA A 127 4.22 -2.93 7.74
CA ALA A 127 4.22 -3.85 6.62
C ALA A 127 3.00 -3.61 5.71
N VAL A 128 3.16 -3.95 4.43
CA VAL A 128 2.05 -4.16 3.49
C VAL A 128 2.08 -5.63 3.06
N THR A 129 0.92 -6.28 3.07
CA THR A 129 0.79 -7.71 2.83
C THR A 129 0.11 -7.97 1.48
N MET A 130 0.79 -8.72 0.62
CA MET A 130 0.26 -9.32 -0.59
C MET A 130 -0.03 -10.80 -0.35
N LEU A 131 -1.21 -11.26 -0.76
CA LEU A 131 -1.59 -12.66 -0.73
C LEU A 131 -1.35 -13.27 -2.11
N ALA A 132 -0.70 -14.43 -2.17
CA ALA A 132 -0.49 -15.18 -3.39
C ALA A 132 -0.39 -16.69 -3.09
N GLU A 133 -0.87 -17.55 -3.99
CA GLU A 133 -0.70 -19.01 -3.87
C GLU A 133 0.78 -19.41 -3.86
N ASN A 134 1.60 -18.77 -4.71
CA ASN A 134 3.04 -18.98 -4.76
C ASN A 134 3.80 -17.67 -4.47
N PRO A 135 4.07 -17.33 -3.19
CA PRO A 135 4.79 -16.12 -2.82
C PRO A 135 6.15 -15.96 -3.51
N SER A 136 6.84 -17.08 -3.75
CA SER A 136 8.18 -17.06 -4.35
C SER A 136 8.21 -16.56 -5.80
N ALA A 137 7.09 -16.70 -6.52
CA ALA A 137 6.99 -16.27 -7.90
C ALA A 137 7.07 -14.73 -8.07
N HIS A 138 6.83 -13.99 -6.99
CA HIS A 138 6.85 -12.52 -7.00
C HIS A 138 8.23 -11.92 -6.67
N ALA A 139 9.23 -12.75 -6.34
CA ALA A 139 10.56 -12.29 -5.92
C ALA A 139 11.24 -11.41 -6.96
N GLU A 140 11.22 -11.82 -8.23
CA GLU A 140 11.89 -11.09 -9.32
C GLU A 140 11.23 -9.73 -9.57
N PHE A 141 9.89 -9.68 -9.55
CA PHE A 141 9.16 -8.42 -9.68
C PHE A 141 9.51 -7.47 -8.53
N LEU A 142 9.45 -7.96 -7.29
CA LEU A 142 9.70 -7.13 -6.11
C LEU A 142 11.14 -6.62 -6.08
N TYR A 143 12.13 -7.47 -6.39
CA TYR A 143 13.52 -7.04 -6.56
C TYR A 143 13.65 -5.87 -7.54
N LYS A 144 13.04 -5.98 -8.73
CA LYS A 144 13.09 -4.93 -9.76
C LYS A 144 12.32 -3.67 -9.36
N PHE A 145 11.21 -3.82 -8.63
CA PHE A 145 10.35 -2.72 -8.21
C PHE A 145 10.93 -1.92 -7.03
N THR A 146 11.54 -2.62 -6.06
CA THR A 146 12.07 -1.99 -4.83
C THR A 146 13.55 -1.63 -4.95
N GLY A 147 14.31 -2.30 -5.82
CA GLY A 147 15.77 -2.21 -5.87
C GLY A 147 16.48 -2.95 -4.72
N GLU A 148 15.73 -3.66 -3.86
CA GLU A 148 16.28 -4.37 -2.71
C GLU A 148 16.73 -5.78 -3.10
N HIS A 149 17.98 -6.12 -2.82
CA HIS A 149 18.59 -7.40 -3.21
C HIS A 149 18.38 -8.52 -2.17
N ASP A 150 18.23 -8.17 -0.89
CA ASP A 150 18.18 -9.11 0.22
C ASP A 150 16.74 -9.47 0.60
N LEU A 151 16.08 -10.23 -0.27
CA LEU A 151 14.75 -10.78 0.01
C LEU A 151 14.86 -11.98 0.94
N VAL A 152 14.18 -11.92 2.09
CA VAL A 152 14.12 -13.01 3.04
C VAL A 152 12.99 -13.96 2.64
N SER A 153 13.35 -15.19 2.31
CA SER A 153 12.38 -16.28 2.10
C SER A 153 12.30 -17.15 3.35
N ASN A 154 11.10 -17.39 3.85
CA ASN A 154 10.84 -18.25 5.01
C ASN A 154 9.56 -19.07 4.78
N SER A 155 9.15 -19.86 5.79
CA SER A 155 7.96 -20.71 5.70
C SER A 155 6.64 -19.94 5.57
N ALA A 156 6.60 -18.65 5.90
CA ALA A 156 5.44 -17.77 5.74
C ALA A 156 5.38 -17.10 4.36
N GLY A 157 6.49 -17.04 3.62
CA GLY A 157 6.57 -16.48 2.28
C GLY A 157 7.83 -15.64 2.05
N ILE A 158 7.70 -14.51 1.35
CA ILE A 158 8.78 -13.57 1.04
C ILE A 158 8.60 -12.27 1.80
N ILE A 159 9.71 -11.74 2.32
CA ILE A 159 9.79 -10.43 2.96
C ILE A 159 10.83 -9.58 2.24
N VAL A 160 10.44 -8.35 1.87
CA VAL A 160 11.33 -7.32 1.35
C VAL A 160 11.43 -6.20 2.37
N HIS A 161 12.59 -6.06 3.02
CA HIS A 161 12.83 -4.98 3.95
C HIS A 161 13.09 -3.68 3.19
N LEU A 162 12.41 -2.61 3.60
CA LEU A 162 12.57 -1.26 3.07
C LEU A 162 13.04 -0.34 4.20
N PRO A 163 13.60 0.85 3.89
CA PRO A 163 14.07 1.78 4.92
C PRO A 163 13.02 2.20 5.97
N ARG A 164 11.72 2.10 5.65
CA ARG A 164 10.61 2.55 6.53
C ARG A 164 9.54 1.50 6.84
N GLY A 165 9.77 0.24 6.47
CA GLY A 165 8.79 -0.84 6.63
C GLY A 165 9.18 -2.05 5.81
N ARG A 166 8.21 -2.88 5.45
CA ARG A 166 8.46 -4.03 4.58
C ARG A 166 7.27 -4.37 3.70
N ILE A 167 7.53 -5.12 2.64
CA ILE A 167 6.51 -5.80 1.85
C ILE A 167 6.57 -7.28 2.24
N GLU A 168 5.43 -7.87 2.51
CA GLU A 168 5.29 -9.29 2.78
C GLU A 168 4.43 -9.92 1.69
N VAL A 169 4.91 -10.99 1.07
CA VAL A 169 4.10 -11.86 0.22
C VAL A 169 3.90 -13.16 0.95
N VAL A 170 2.65 -13.52 1.23
CA VAL A 170 2.31 -14.67 2.06
C VAL A 170 1.34 -15.60 1.35
N SER A 171 1.37 -16.88 1.71
CA SER A 171 0.29 -17.82 1.36
C SER A 171 -0.94 -17.57 2.23
N GLY A 172 -2.08 -18.11 1.84
CA GLY A 172 -3.32 -18.10 2.60
C GLY A 172 -3.20 -18.84 3.93
N ALA A 173 -2.40 -19.92 3.98
CA ALA A 173 -2.09 -20.60 5.24
C ALA A 173 -1.31 -19.69 6.20
N ALA A 174 -0.29 -18.98 5.70
CA ALA A 174 0.48 -18.04 6.50
C ALA A 174 -0.38 -16.83 6.92
N LEU A 175 -1.18 -16.26 6.01
CA LEU A 175 -2.13 -15.20 6.33
C LEU A 175 -3.09 -15.62 7.45
N ALA A 176 -3.71 -16.79 7.34
CA ALA A 176 -4.63 -17.30 8.34
C ALA A 176 -3.95 -17.57 9.69
N PHE A 177 -2.70 -18.03 9.68
CA PHE A 177 -1.93 -18.22 10.89
C PHE A 177 -1.61 -16.90 11.61
N HIS A 178 -1.19 -15.87 10.87
CA HIS A 178 -0.78 -14.58 11.43
C HIS A 178 -1.94 -13.64 11.76
N THR A 179 -3.07 -13.79 11.09
CA THR A 179 -4.18 -12.83 11.19
C THR A 179 -5.51 -13.45 11.62
N GLY A 180 -5.64 -14.78 11.58
CA GLY A 180 -6.92 -15.47 11.75
C GLY A 180 -7.87 -15.35 10.56
N VAL A 181 -7.54 -14.55 9.54
CA VAL A 181 -8.37 -14.29 8.35
C VAL A 181 -8.07 -15.30 7.25
N ARG A 182 -9.11 -15.84 6.62
CA ARG A 182 -9.01 -16.69 5.43
C ARG A 182 -9.57 -15.96 4.22
N LEU A 183 -8.77 -15.87 3.18
CA LEU A 183 -9.13 -15.24 1.91
C LEU A 183 -8.78 -16.17 0.74
N PRO A 184 -9.47 -16.07 -0.40
CA PRO A 184 -9.04 -16.74 -1.62
C PRO A 184 -7.63 -16.29 -2.02
N GLU A 185 -6.74 -17.24 -2.32
CA GLU A 185 -5.34 -16.98 -2.69
C GLU A 185 -5.18 -16.45 -4.12
N GLU A 186 -6.17 -16.68 -4.98
CA GLU A 186 -6.21 -16.18 -6.36
C GLU A 186 -7.37 -15.20 -6.58
N PRO A 187 -7.16 -14.15 -7.41
CA PRO A 187 -5.87 -13.73 -7.93
C PRO A 187 -4.97 -13.16 -6.82
N ALA A 188 -3.65 -13.18 -7.05
CA ALA A 188 -2.71 -12.53 -6.15
C ALA A 188 -2.99 -11.02 -6.07
N ARG A 189 -3.03 -10.49 -4.84
CA ARG A 189 -3.44 -9.09 -4.59
C ARG A 189 -2.93 -8.59 -3.24
N LEU A 190 -2.90 -7.27 -3.09
CA LEU A 190 -2.70 -6.63 -1.78
C LEU A 190 -3.94 -6.90 -0.92
N VAL A 191 -3.75 -7.36 0.31
CA VAL A 191 -4.85 -7.75 1.21
C VAL A 191 -4.87 -6.99 2.52
N GLY A 192 -3.77 -6.35 2.91
CA GLY A 192 -3.69 -5.74 4.22
C GLY A 192 -2.44 -4.94 4.48
N PHE A 193 -2.42 -4.30 5.63
CA PHE A 193 -1.27 -3.60 6.16
C PHE A 193 -1.21 -3.73 7.68
N THR A 194 0.00 -3.61 8.21
CA THR A 194 0.27 -3.60 9.65
C THR A 194 0.65 -2.19 10.08
N VAL A 195 0.10 -1.71 11.19
CA VAL A 195 0.40 -0.40 11.78
C VAL A 195 1.13 -0.60 13.11
N ALA A 196 2.31 0.01 13.23
CA ALA A 196 3.01 0.11 14.51
C ALA A 196 2.33 1.18 15.38
N VAL A 197 2.03 0.84 16.63
CA VAL A 197 1.37 1.73 17.60
C VAL A 197 2.16 1.77 18.91
N LYS A 198 1.95 2.85 19.67
CA LYS A 198 2.57 3.02 21.01
C LYS A 198 2.04 2.05 22.06
N SER A 199 0.75 1.72 21.98
CA SER A 199 0.07 0.87 22.96
C SER A 199 -1.02 0.05 22.29
N LEU A 200 -0.91 -1.27 22.35
CA LEU A 200 -1.98 -2.15 21.85
C LEU A 200 -3.21 -2.13 22.74
N ASP A 201 -3.04 -2.00 24.07
CA ASP A 201 -4.16 -1.84 25.00
C ASP A 201 -5.01 -0.61 24.65
N ALA A 202 -4.36 0.51 24.31
CA ALA A 202 -5.06 1.71 23.88
C ALA A 202 -5.80 1.51 22.56
N ILE A 203 -5.27 0.71 21.63
CA ILE A 203 -5.97 0.33 20.40
C ILE A 203 -7.16 -0.57 20.71
N ALA A 204 -7.00 -1.60 21.53
CA ALA A 204 -8.06 -2.53 21.94
C ALA A 204 -9.26 -1.78 22.51
N GLU A 205 -9.01 -0.85 23.44
CA GLU A 205 -10.05 -0.01 24.04
C GLU A 205 -10.76 0.87 23.01
N ARG A 206 -10.02 1.45 22.05
CA ARG A 206 -10.59 2.27 20.98
C ARG A 206 -11.48 1.46 20.03
N VAL A 207 -11.00 0.31 19.54
CA VAL A 207 -11.78 -0.52 18.60
C VAL A 207 -13.01 -1.10 19.29
N ARG A 208 -12.90 -1.48 20.57
CA ARG A 208 -14.02 -1.93 21.41
C ARG A 208 -15.06 -0.83 21.60
N ALA A 209 -14.62 0.38 21.99
CA ALA A 209 -15.52 1.52 22.18
C ALA A 209 -16.22 1.96 20.89
N ALA A 210 -15.55 1.80 19.74
CA ALA A 210 -16.12 2.09 18.42
C ALA A 210 -17.03 0.98 17.88
N GLY A 211 -17.13 -0.18 18.57
CA GLY A 211 -17.90 -1.32 18.10
C GLY A 211 -17.34 -1.98 16.83
N ILE A 212 -16.04 -1.81 16.57
CA ILE A 212 -15.37 -2.38 15.40
C ILE A 212 -14.98 -3.83 15.73
N ALA A 213 -15.43 -4.76 14.88
CA ALA A 213 -15.06 -6.17 15.02
C ALA A 213 -13.54 -6.32 14.93
N HIS A 214 -12.95 -7.08 15.85
CA HIS A 214 -11.52 -7.32 15.91
C HIS A 214 -11.22 -8.62 16.65
N SER A 215 -10.01 -9.15 16.47
CA SER A 215 -9.47 -10.29 17.19
C SER A 215 -8.06 -10.00 17.70
N VAL A 216 -7.64 -10.73 18.73
CA VAL A 216 -6.24 -10.77 19.15
C VAL A 216 -5.63 -12.04 18.58
N VAL A 217 -4.54 -11.90 17.81
CA VAL A 217 -3.82 -13.02 17.20
C VAL A 217 -2.34 -12.86 17.51
N GLY A 218 -1.81 -13.78 18.33
CA GLY A 218 -0.45 -13.65 18.88
C GLY A 218 -0.31 -12.34 19.67
N THR A 219 0.64 -11.51 19.26
CA THR A 219 0.91 -10.18 19.86
C THR A 219 0.33 -9.03 19.03
N SER A 220 -0.70 -9.30 18.22
CA SER A 220 -1.31 -8.31 17.33
C SER A 220 -2.81 -8.20 17.56
N ILE A 221 -3.37 -7.02 17.29
CA ILE A 221 -4.81 -6.82 17.12
C ILE A 221 -5.11 -6.80 15.63
N VAL A 222 -6.10 -7.56 15.19
CA VAL A 222 -6.48 -7.69 13.78
C VAL A 222 -7.92 -7.23 13.61
N ILE A 223 -8.13 -6.30 12.67
CA ILE A 223 -9.44 -5.94 12.15
C ILE A 223 -9.66 -6.73 10.85
N PRO A 224 -10.71 -7.56 10.76
CA PRO A 224 -10.97 -8.35 9.58
C PRO A 224 -11.52 -7.48 8.44
N PRO A 225 -11.41 -7.92 7.18
CA PRO A 225 -11.75 -7.12 6.01
C PRO A 225 -13.22 -6.64 5.99
N GLU A 226 -14.14 -7.41 6.55
CA GLU A 226 -15.56 -7.06 6.67
C GLU A 226 -15.79 -5.80 7.54
N ALA A 227 -14.86 -5.50 8.45
CA ALA A 227 -14.90 -4.34 9.32
C ALA A 227 -13.97 -3.19 8.87
N ALA A 228 -13.22 -3.39 7.78
CA ALA A 228 -12.19 -2.46 7.30
C ALA A 228 -12.15 -2.36 5.77
N PHE A 229 -13.32 -2.20 5.14
CA PHE A 229 -13.46 -1.95 3.70
C PHE A 229 -12.66 -2.94 2.83
N GLY A 230 -12.79 -4.24 3.12
CA GLY A 230 -12.12 -5.31 2.36
C GLY A 230 -10.62 -5.46 2.63
N THR A 231 -10.09 -4.79 3.66
CA THR A 231 -8.65 -4.78 3.99
C THR A 231 -8.40 -5.39 5.37
N VAL A 232 -7.43 -6.28 5.49
CA VAL A 232 -6.94 -6.76 6.79
C VAL A 232 -6.07 -5.67 7.42
N VAL A 233 -6.47 -5.16 8.59
CA VAL A 233 -5.68 -4.15 9.31
C VAL A 233 -5.15 -4.77 10.59
N SER A 234 -3.82 -4.89 10.67
CA SER A 234 -3.14 -5.40 11.87
C SER A 234 -2.51 -4.25 12.64
N PHE A 235 -2.49 -4.34 13.96
CA PHE A 235 -1.74 -3.45 14.84
C PHE A 235 -0.72 -4.25 15.63
N VAL A 236 0.50 -3.70 15.72
CA VAL A 236 1.58 -4.23 16.55
C VAL A 236 2.12 -3.14 17.46
N GLU A 237 2.52 -3.52 18.67
CA GLU A 237 3.18 -2.58 19.58
C GLU A 237 4.64 -2.40 19.17
N ARG A 238 5.10 -1.15 19.13
CA ARG A 238 6.52 -0.83 18.96
C ARG A 238 6.98 -0.02 20.16
N ALA A 239 7.97 -0.54 20.89
CA ALA A 239 8.63 0.19 21.95
C ALA A 239 9.23 1.48 21.37
N VAL A 240 8.92 2.62 21.99
CA VAL A 240 9.39 3.96 21.62
C VAL A 240 10.49 4.41 22.57
#